data_AF-A0A7W1D1I5-F1
#
_entry.id   AF-A0A7W1D1I5-F1
#
_cell.length_a   1.000
_cell.length_b   1.000
_cell.length_c   1.000
_cell.angle_alpha   90.00
_cell.angle_beta   90.00
_cell.angle_gamma   90.00
#
_symmetry.space_group_name_H-M   'P 1'
#
loop_
_entity.id
_entity.type
_entity.pdbx_description
1 polymer ?
#
loop_
_entity_poly.entity_id
_entity_poly.type
_entity_poly.pdbx_seq_one_letter_code
_entity_poly.pdbx_strand_id
1 'polypeptide(L)'
;MVYVFHVHWRPASVPAGEGAALFWAEALPAKRVKPGAPQDHPFCADAGVLGSRLEGNPGEAETLGVLLPGNARGPFPSVDGTSGRRKVALRSWRVPALRLAPTEAVQILMEWLENERVPSDVQLGDSTHYWQRAAQLGLEAL
;
A
#
# COMPACT_ATOMS: atom_id res chain seq x y z
N MET A 1 -2.29 10.41 -14.13
CA MET A 1 -1.94 10.21 -12.70
C MET A 1 -1.58 8.74 -12.58
N VAL A 2 -0.53 8.40 -11.86
CA VAL A 2 -0.16 6.99 -11.62
C VAL A 2 -0.30 6.73 -10.12
N TYR A 3 -0.73 5.54 -9.75
CA TYR A 3 -0.92 5.12 -8.36
C TYR A 3 0.01 3.97 -8.02
N VAL A 4 0.94 4.19 -7.07
CA VAL A 4 1.82 3.11 -6.59
C VAL A 4 1.12 2.40 -5.45
N PHE A 5 0.66 1.18 -5.68
CA PHE A 5 -0.05 0.38 -4.68
C PHE A 5 0.92 -0.35 -3.77
N HIS A 6 0.60 -0.34 -2.48
CA HIS A 6 1.34 -0.95 -1.38
C HIS A 6 0.40 -1.83 -0.56
N VAL A 7 0.94 -2.92 -0.03
CA VAL A 7 0.20 -3.88 0.79
C VAL A 7 0.89 -4.07 2.12
N HIS A 8 0.10 -4.02 3.19
CA HIS A 8 0.54 -4.33 4.54
C HIS A 8 -0.30 -5.46 5.12
N TRP A 9 0.33 -6.53 5.58
CA TRP A 9 -0.37 -7.59 6.29
C TRP A 9 -0.43 -7.30 7.78
N ARG A 10 -1.64 -7.28 8.33
CA ARG A 10 -1.88 -7.23 9.77
C ARG A 10 -2.25 -8.63 10.25
N PRO A 11 -1.43 -9.26 11.11
CA PRO A 11 -1.76 -10.56 11.68
C PRO A 11 -3.00 -10.46 12.57
N ALA A 12 -3.65 -11.59 12.81
CA ALA A 12 -4.76 -11.67 13.73
C ALA A 12 -4.32 -11.28 15.15
N SER A 13 -5.18 -10.57 15.87
CA SER A 13 -4.93 -10.20 17.27
C SER A 13 -5.12 -11.38 18.24
N VAL A 14 -5.71 -12.49 17.78
CA VAL A 14 -5.93 -13.72 18.54
C VAL A 14 -5.59 -14.94 17.68
N PRO A 15 -5.13 -16.07 18.27
CA PRO A 15 -4.63 -17.21 17.50
C PRO A 15 -5.61 -17.84 16.50
N ALA A 16 -6.91 -17.81 16.80
CA ALA A 16 -7.97 -18.35 15.93
C ALA A 16 -8.66 -17.27 15.08
N GLY A 17 -8.19 -16.02 15.16
CA GLY A 17 -8.74 -14.92 14.38
C GLY A 17 -8.15 -14.87 12.99
N GLU A 18 -8.82 -14.14 12.10
CA GLU A 18 -8.29 -13.83 10.78
C GLU A 18 -7.46 -12.55 10.83
N GLY A 19 -6.35 -12.54 10.08
CA GLY A 19 -5.61 -11.31 9.79
C GLY A 19 -6.36 -10.42 8.80
N ALA A 20 -5.68 -9.43 8.26
CA ALA A 20 -6.17 -8.67 7.13
C ALA A 20 -5.02 -8.11 6.30
N ALA A 21 -5.27 -7.92 5.01
CA ALA A 21 -4.40 -7.10 4.18
C ALA A 21 -4.95 -5.68 4.14
N LEU A 22 -4.06 -4.70 4.23
CA LEU A 22 -4.39 -3.29 4.06
C LEU A 22 -3.70 -2.79 2.79
N PHE A 23 -4.50 -2.42 1.80
CA PHE A 23 -4.05 -1.82 0.55
C PHE A 23 -4.09 -0.30 0.66
N TRP A 24 -3.01 0.36 0.27
CA TRP A 24 -2.94 1.82 0.17
C TRP A 24 -2.13 2.22 -1.05
N ALA A 25 -2.18 3.48 -1.48
CA ALA A 25 -1.41 3.92 -2.64
C ALA A 25 -0.89 5.34 -2.53
N GLU A 26 0.23 5.60 -3.22
CA GLU A 26 0.75 6.93 -3.49
C GLU A 26 0.29 7.43 -4.86
N ALA A 27 -0.17 8.68 -4.95
CA ALA A 27 -0.54 9.35 -6.20
C ALA A 27 0.63 10.14 -6.78
N LEU A 28 0.96 9.89 -8.04
CA LEU A 28 2.10 10.46 -8.76
C LEU A 28 1.71 11.26 -10.02
N PRO A 29 2.39 12.39 -10.30
CA PRO A 29 3.60 12.87 -9.62
C PRO A 29 3.30 13.41 -8.22
N ALA A 30 4.22 13.16 -7.28
CA ALA A 30 4.13 13.66 -5.93
C ALA A 30 4.06 15.21 -5.97
N LYS A 31 2.86 15.75 -5.76
CA LYS A 31 2.66 17.20 -5.75
C LYS A 31 3.28 17.79 -4.48
N ARG A 32 3.69 19.06 -4.55
CA ARG A 32 4.18 19.78 -3.36
C ARG A 32 3.18 19.62 -2.22
N VAL A 33 3.71 19.20 -1.08
CA VAL A 33 2.97 18.96 0.17
C VAL A 33 2.14 20.20 0.49
N LYS A 34 0.81 20.09 0.39
CA LYS A 34 -0.08 21.02 1.08
C LYS A 34 -0.04 20.68 2.57
N PRO A 35 -0.08 21.65 3.50
CA PRO A 35 -0.14 21.35 4.92
C PRO A 35 -1.37 20.50 5.23
N GLY A 36 -1.18 19.20 5.45
CA GLY A 36 -2.18 18.31 6.05
C GLY A 36 -2.03 18.26 7.57
N ALA A 37 -2.71 17.33 8.23
CA ALA A 37 -2.39 17.06 9.63
C ALA A 37 -0.91 16.61 9.73
N PRO A 38 -0.18 16.93 10.80
CA PRO A 38 1.28 16.73 10.91
C PRO A 38 1.81 15.30 10.69
N GLN A 39 0.92 14.30 10.60
CA GLN A 39 1.24 12.88 10.44
C GLN A 39 0.58 12.24 9.22
N ASP A 40 -0.23 12.97 8.44
CA ASP A 40 -0.84 12.39 7.25
C ASP A 40 0.18 12.34 6.13
N HIS A 41 0.31 11.18 5.48
CA HIS A 41 1.22 11.04 4.36
C HIS A 41 0.69 11.84 3.16
N PRO A 42 1.44 12.83 2.66
CA PRO A 42 0.92 13.85 1.76
C PRO A 42 0.73 13.37 0.32
N PHE A 43 1.23 12.18 0.00
CA PHE A 43 1.16 11.59 -1.34
C PHE A 43 0.06 10.53 -1.45
N CYS A 44 -0.74 10.29 -0.42
CA CYS A 44 -1.74 9.23 -0.45
C CYS A 44 -2.89 9.50 -1.41
N ALA A 45 -3.32 8.46 -2.11
CA ALA A 45 -4.66 8.38 -2.69
C ALA A 45 -5.70 8.22 -1.58
N ASP A 46 -6.92 8.71 -1.83
CA ASP A 46 -8.05 8.44 -0.94
C ASP A 46 -8.64 7.04 -1.16
N ALA A 47 -9.44 6.57 -0.19
CA ALA A 47 -10.05 5.25 -0.22
C ALA A 47 -10.97 5.00 -1.43
N GLY A 48 -11.64 6.02 -1.96
CA GLY A 48 -12.50 5.88 -3.13
C GLY A 48 -11.69 5.61 -4.40
N VAL A 49 -10.55 6.31 -4.55
CA VAL A 49 -9.58 6.06 -5.62
C VAL A 49 -8.99 4.65 -5.51
N LEU A 50 -8.68 4.18 -4.31
CA LEU A 50 -8.22 2.80 -4.09
C LEU A 50 -9.29 1.79 -4.52
N GLY A 51 -10.52 1.96 -4.03
CA GLY A 51 -11.60 0.99 -4.23
C GLY A 51 -12.00 0.83 -5.68
N SER A 52 -11.94 1.90 -6.48
CA SER A 52 -12.24 1.82 -7.91
C SER A 52 -11.20 1.03 -8.73
N ARG A 53 -10.07 0.64 -8.12
CA ARG A 53 -8.96 -0.11 -8.77
C ARG A 53 -8.79 -1.53 -8.24
N LEU A 54 -9.52 -1.90 -7.18
CA LEU A 54 -9.54 -3.27 -6.63
C LEU A 54 -10.71 -4.10 -7.19
N GLU A 55 -11.06 -3.89 -8.47
CA GLU A 55 -12.00 -4.68 -9.29
C GLU A 55 -13.17 -5.36 -8.54
N GLY A 56 -14.02 -4.57 -7.88
CA GLY A 56 -15.28 -5.05 -7.27
C GLY A 56 -15.18 -5.40 -5.79
N ASN A 57 -13.99 -5.35 -5.17
CA ASN A 57 -13.83 -5.46 -3.73
C ASN A 57 -13.29 -4.14 -3.13
N PRO A 58 -14.17 -3.20 -2.76
CA PRO A 58 -13.73 -1.93 -2.21
C PRO A 58 -13.16 -2.04 -0.79
N GLY A 59 -13.16 -3.21 -0.15
CA GLY A 59 -12.73 -3.39 1.23
C GLY A 59 -13.46 -2.46 2.22
N GLU A 60 -12.99 -2.45 3.46
CA GLU A 60 -13.41 -1.47 4.47
C GLU A 60 -12.37 -0.35 4.58
N ALA A 61 -12.81 0.91 4.49
CA ALA A 61 -11.92 2.05 4.61
C ALA A 61 -11.37 2.17 6.04
N GLU A 62 -10.05 2.24 6.17
CA GLU A 62 -9.36 2.37 7.45
C GLU A 62 -8.18 3.36 7.33
N THR A 63 -7.75 3.91 8.47
CA THR A 63 -6.47 4.64 8.55
C THR A 63 -5.38 3.73 9.09
N LEU A 64 -4.35 3.48 8.30
CA LEU A 64 -3.20 2.67 8.68
C LEU A 64 -2.04 3.55 9.14
N GLY A 65 -1.43 3.19 10.27
CA GLY A 65 -0.14 3.74 10.71
C GLY A 65 1.02 2.95 10.10
N VAL A 66 1.88 3.61 9.33
CA VAL A 66 3.05 3.01 8.67
C VAL A 66 4.34 3.75 9.03
N LEU A 67 5.45 3.02 9.03
CA LEU A 67 6.79 3.59 9.10
C LEU A 67 7.35 3.71 7.69
N LEU A 68 7.51 4.94 7.19
CA LEU A 68 8.01 5.20 5.85
C LEU A 68 9.31 6.01 5.88
N PRO A 69 10.19 5.82 4.88
CA PRO A 69 11.38 6.65 4.73
C PRO A 69 11.02 8.14 4.61
N GLY A 70 11.80 8.98 5.30
CA GLY A 70 11.63 10.42 5.24
C GLY A 70 12.75 11.15 5.97
N ASN A 71 12.53 12.44 6.19
CA ASN A 71 13.38 13.26 7.06
C ASN A 71 12.52 14.32 7.79
N ALA A 72 13.16 15.30 8.42
CA ALA A 72 12.48 16.36 9.15
C ALA A 72 11.53 17.23 8.28
N ARG A 73 11.66 17.19 6.94
CA ARG A 73 10.82 17.95 6.01
C ARG A 73 9.60 17.18 5.52
N GLY A 74 9.57 15.86 5.71
CA GLY A 74 8.46 15.03 5.24
C GLY A 74 8.92 13.66 4.74
N PRO A 75 7.97 12.88 4.20
CA PRO A 75 8.26 11.58 3.65
C PRO A 75 8.88 11.69 2.26
N PHE A 76 9.44 10.57 1.85
CA PHE A 76 10.05 10.36 0.56
C PHE A 76 9.08 9.60 -0.34
N PRO A 77 8.70 10.13 -1.52
CA PRO A 77 7.90 9.37 -2.48
C PRO A 77 8.59 8.06 -2.83
N SER A 78 7.80 7.00 -2.96
CA SER A 78 8.29 5.64 -3.16
C SER A 78 9.09 5.48 -4.47
N VAL A 79 8.72 6.19 -5.54
CA VAL A 79 9.41 6.13 -6.85
C VAL A 79 10.79 6.77 -6.89
N ASP A 80 11.07 7.71 -5.99
CA ASP A 80 12.36 8.42 -5.99
C ASP A 80 13.44 7.64 -5.20
N GLY A 81 13.04 6.61 -4.46
CA GLY A 81 13.92 5.86 -3.57
C GLY A 81 14.58 6.73 -2.48
N THR A 82 15.62 6.20 -1.83
CA THR A 82 16.38 6.92 -0.78
C THR A 82 17.81 7.28 -1.19
N SER A 83 18.25 6.87 -2.38
CA SER A 83 19.61 7.08 -2.87
C SER A 83 19.96 8.57 -2.95
N GLY A 84 21.09 8.96 -2.38
CA GLY A 84 21.53 10.36 -2.34
C GLY A 84 20.75 11.27 -1.36
N ARG A 85 19.73 10.76 -0.67
CA ARG A 85 18.98 11.53 0.33
C ARG A 85 19.75 11.59 1.64
N ARG A 86 19.84 12.79 2.24
CA ARG A 86 20.51 13.00 3.53
C ARG A 86 19.54 12.81 4.69
N LYS A 87 20.04 12.27 5.80
CA LYS A 87 19.30 12.10 7.07
C LYS A 87 18.01 11.27 6.90
N VAL A 88 18.10 10.19 6.13
CA VAL A 88 17.00 9.24 5.95
C VAL A 88 16.73 8.55 7.29
N ALA A 89 15.48 8.59 7.73
CA ALA A 89 15.00 7.84 8.88
C ALA A 89 13.59 7.35 8.61
N LEU A 90 13.20 6.24 9.25
CA LEU A 90 11.81 5.82 9.28
C LEU A 90 11.02 6.76 10.20
N ARG A 91 9.88 7.22 9.71
CA ARG A 91 8.96 8.07 10.46
C ARG A 91 7.55 7.53 10.35
N SER A 92 6.77 7.73 11.41
CA SER A 92 5.37 7.31 11.45
C SER A 92 4.51 8.25 10.63
N TRP A 93 3.66 7.66 9.79
CA TRP A 93 2.68 8.33 8.96
C TRP A 93 1.35 7.61 9.01
N ARG A 94 0.27 8.36 8.82
CA ARG A 94 -1.08 7.84 8.63
C ARG A 94 -1.39 7.84 7.13
N VAL A 95 -1.89 6.71 6.64
CA VAL A 95 -2.29 6.53 5.25
C VAL A 95 -3.75 6.04 5.19
N PRO A 96 -4.59 6.58 4.30
CA PRO A 96 -5.84 5.94 3.94
C PRO A 96 -5.57 4.56 3.33
N ALA A 97 -6.29 3.55 3.78
CA ALA A 97 -6.16 2.19 3.31
C ALA A 97 -7.54 1.53 3.15
N LEU A 98 -7.56 0.45 2.39
CA LEU A 98 -8.68 -0.49 2.31
C LEU A 98 -8.27 -1.80 2.97
N ARG A 99 -9.02 -2.20 3.98
CA ARG A 99 -8.88 -3.47 4.70
C ARG A 99 -9.66 -4.54 3.94
N LEU A 100 -8.97 -5.62 3.56
CA LEU A 100 -9.54 -6.79 2.90
C LEU A 100 -9.30 -8.04 3.75
N ALA A 101 -10.23 -8.99 3.67
CA ALA A 101 -10.03 -10.31 4.25
C ALA A 101 -8.89 -11.05 3.53
N PRO A 102 -8.19 -11.98 4.22
CA PRO A 102 -7.09 -12.75 3.66
C PRO A 102 -7.37 -13.36 2.27
N THR A 103 -8.52 -14.03 2.11
CA THR A 103 -8.89 -14.70 0.86
C THR A 103 -9.05 -13.72 -0.31
N GLU A 104 -9.69 -12.59 -0.05
CA GLU A 104 -9.93 -11.54 -1.05
C GLU A 104 -8.61 -10.88 -1.46
N ALA A 105 -7.74 -10.60 -0.48
CA ALA A 105 -6.44 -10.01 -0.72
C ALA A 105 -5.53 -10.93 -1.55
N VAL A 106 -5.52 -12.23 -1.24
CA VAL A 106 -4.74 -13.22 -2.00
C VAL A 106 -5.24 -13.29 -3.44
N GLN A 107 -6.56 -13.29 -3.67
CA GLN A 107 -7.10 -13.29 -5.04
C GLN A 107 -6.56 -12.11 -5.86
N ILE A 108 -6.64 -10.88 -5.34
CA ILE A 108 -6.13 -9.69 -6.02
C ILE A 108 -4.62 -9.78 -6.27
N LEU A 109 -3.85 -10.20 -5.26
CA LEU A 109 -2.39 -10.34 -5.39
C LEU A 109 -2.01 -11.32 -6.51
N MET A 110 -2.76 -12.41 -6.63
CA MET A 110 -2.55 -13.43 -7.66
C MET A 110 -2.99 -12.96 -9.04
N GLU A 111 -4.11 -12.26 -9.16
CA GLU A 111 -4.56 -11.67 -10.43
C GLU A 111 -3.54 -10.67 -10.97
N TRP A 112 -2.98 -9.83 -10.10
CA TRP A 112 -1.95 -8.84 -10.47
C TRP A 112 -0.56 -9.42 -10.78
N LEU A 113 -0.38 -10.74 -10.73
CA LEU A 113 0.82 -11.38 -11.32
C LEU A 113 0.77 -11.32 -12.84
N GLU A 114 -0.43 -11.38 -13.42
CA GLU A 114 -0.66 -11.18 -14.84
C GLU A 114 -0.65 -9.67 -15.10
N ASN A 115 0.46 -9.13 -15.62
CA ASN A 115 0.62 -7.68 -15.83
C ASN A 115 -0.54 -7.02 -16.61
N GLU A 116 -1.22 -7.76 -17.49
CA GLU A 116 -2.39 -7.30 -18.26
C GLU A 116 -3.63 -7.06 -17.39
N ARG A 117 -3.69 -7.66 -16.18
CA ARG A 117 -4.76 -7.46 -15.19
C ARG A 117 -4.45 -6.36 -14.18
N VAL A 118 -3.25 -5.78 -14.21
CA VAL A 118 -2.96 -4.58 -13.42
C VAL A 118 -3.57 -3.38 -14.13
N PRO A 119 -4.41 -2.55 -13.46
CA PRO A 119 -4.96 -1.36 -14.10
C PRO A 119 -3.85 -0.47 -14.69
N SER A 120 -4.09 0.08 -15.88
CA SER A 120 -3.05 0.82 -16.63
C SER A 120 -2.47 2.05 -15.92
N ASP A 121 -3.16 2.57 -14.91
CA ASP A 121 -2.71 3.69 -14.08
C ASP A 121 -2.12 3.25 -12.73
N VAL A 122 -1.95 1.94 -12.52
CA VAL A 122 -1.40 1.33 -11.30
C VAL A 122 0.03 0.85 -11.53
N GLN A 123 0.89 1.14 -10.57
CA GLN A 123 2.21 0.54 -10.41
C GLN A 123 2.25 -0.22 -9.09
N LEU A 124 2.98 -1.32 -9.04
CA LEU A 124 3.12 -2.12 -7.83
C LEU A 124 4.38 -1.69 -7.08
N GLY A 125 4.24 -1.33 -5.81
CA GLY A 125 5.38 -1.06 -4.94
C GLY A 125 6.04 -2.35 -4.44
N ASP A 126 7.25 -2.22 -3.89
CA ASP A 126 8.05 -3.36 -3.39
C ASP A 126 7.30 -4.23 -2.37
N SER A 127 6.53 -3.60 -1.48
CA SER A 127 5.68 -4.31 -0.50
C SER A 127 4.64 -5.19 -1.16
N THR A 128 4.07 -4.75 -2.29
CA THR A 128 3.04 -5.50 -3.02
C THR A 128 3.69 -6.70 -3.70
N HIS A 129 4.82 -6.51 -4.37
CA HIS A 129 5.60 -7.62 -4.93
C HIS A 129 6.05 -8.64 -3.89
N TYR A 130 6.44 -8.18 -2.69
CA TYR A 130 6.74 -9.07 -1.57
C TYR A 130 5.55 -9.96 -1.22
N TRP A 131 4.36 -9.37 -1.04
CA TRP A 131 3.16 -10.13 -0.68
C TRP A 131 2.63 -11.00 -1.82
N GLN A 132 2.82 -10.62 -3.08
CA GLN A 132 2.55 -11.50 -4.22
C GLN A 132 3.39 -12.79 -4.13
N ARG A 133 4.70 -12.66 -3.91
CA ARG A 133 5.59 -13.83 -3.77
C ARG A 133 5.24 -14.68 -2.55
N ALA A 134 4.89 -14.05 -1.43
CA ALA A 134 4.44 -14.76 -0.24
C ALA A 134 3.13 -15.53 -0.48
N ALA A 135 2.18 -14.93 -1.20
CA ALA A 135 0.92 -15.58 -1.57
C ALA A 135 1.15 -16.77 -2.52
N GLN A 136 1.99 -16.61 -3.54
CA GLN A 136 2.39 -17.70 -4.45
C GLN A 136 3.00 -18.87 -3.67
N LEU A 137 4.00 -18.60 -2.83
CA LEU A 137 4.65 -19.62 -2.01
C LEU A 137 3.65 -20.32 -1.08
N GLY A 138 2.74 -19.54 -0.48
CA GLY A 138 1.68 -20.08 0.37
C GLY A 138 0.76 -21.03 -0.38
N LEU A 139 0.38 -20.71 -1.61
CA LEU A 139 -0.46 -21.57 -2.46
C LEU A 139 0.26 -22.81 -2.98
N GLU A 140 1.58 -22.73 -3.24
CA GLU A 140 2.39 -23.90 -3.63
C GLU A 140 2.60 -24.89 -2.48
N ALA A 141 2.56 -24.43 -1.23
CA ALA A 141 2.79 -25.24 -0.04
C ALA A 141 1.53 -25.93 0.51
N LEU A 142 0.35 -25.62 -0.06
CA LEU A 142 -0.94 -26.22 0.29
C LEU A 142 -1.25 -27.42 -0.62
#